data_AF-A0AAI9K1U8-F1
#
_entry.id   AF-A0AAI9K1U8-F1
#
_cell.length_a   1.000
_cell.length_b   1.000
_cell.length_c   1.000
_cell.angle_alpha   90.00
_cell.angle_beta   90.00
_cell.angle_gamma   90.00
#
_symmetry.space_group_name_H-M   'P 1'
#
loop_
_entity.id
_entity.type
_entity.pdbx_description
1 polymer ?
#
loop_
_entity_poly.entity_id
_entity_poly.type
_entity_poly.pdbx_seq_one_letter_code
_entity_poly.pdbx_strand_id
1 'polypeptide(L)'
;MFTILFSKGVLVFGVLVVIVLIFLAYVIKTANALKAAENKVRELDSDVDIALAKRYDLLTKQYAIVKSYMSYESENLITSIKLRKGMTPDEKTGVETLMKNASDQINAVVEAYPELTAGKNIEVLQNSCTNAEEHIQAARRLYNAGVTNYNNLCSQFPSSVVADITGHNMVEYFKTDSDKRSDVIF
;
A
#
# COMPACT_ATOMS: atom_id res chain seq x y z
N MET A 1 29.57 35.92 -48.50
CA MET A 1 29.96 34.73 -47.69
C MET A 1 29.71 34.94 -46.20
N PHE A 2 30.14 36.07 -45.60
CA PHE A 2 29.94 36.39 -44.17
C PHE A 2 28.46 36.47 -43.73
N THR A 3 27.58 37.09 -44.52
CA THR A 3 26.14 37.21 -44.22
C THR A 3 25.41 35.86 -44.20
N ILE A 4 25.84 34.92 -45.05
CA ILE A 4 25.27 33.56 -45.13
C ILE A 4 25.71 32.73 -43.91
N LEU A 5 26.97 32.87 -43.47
CA LEU A 5 27.47 32.23 -42.25
C LEU A 5 26.78 32.77 -40.99
N PHE A 6 26.55 34.09 -40.91
CA PHE A 6 25.82 34.72 -39.80
C PHE A 6 24.36 34.25 -39.74
N SER A 7 23.66 34.20 -40.88
CA SER A 7 22.28 33.68 -40.96
C SER A 7 22.17 32.20 -40.55
N LYS A 8 23.14 31.37 -40.96
CA LYS A 8 23.22 29.96 -40.52
C LYS A 8 23.47 29.83 -39.02
N GLY A 9 24.31 30.69 -38.43
CA GLY A 9 24.56 30.73 -36.98
C GLY A 9 23.32 31.07 -36.15
N VAL A 10 22.54 32.06 -36.59
CA VAL A 10 21.27 32.44 -35.94
C VAL A 10 20.24 31.31 -36.01
N LEU A 11 20.15 30.61 -37.16
CA LEU A 11 19.27 29.45 -37.30
C LEU A 11 19.68 28.28 -36.40
N VAL A 12 20.98 27.96 -36.32
CA VAL A 12 21.48 26.90 -35.42
C VAL A 12 21.20 27.23 -33.96
N PHE A 13 21.40 28.49 -33.55
CA PHE A 13 21.09 28.95 -32.19
C PHE A 13 19.59 28.84 -31.90
N GLY A 14 18.73 29.27 -32.84
CA GLY A 14 17.27 29.14 -32.70
C GLY A 14 16.82 27.69 -32.53
N VAL A 15 17.38 26.75 -33.31
CA VAL A 15 17.10 25.32 -33.18
C VAL A 15 17.53 24.79 -31.80
N LEU A 16 18.70 25.20 -31.31
CA LEU A 16 19.20 24.78 -29.99
C LEU A 16 18.28 25.26 -28.86
N VAL A 17 17.82 26.52 -28.92
CA VAL A 17 16.85 27.06 -27.95
C VAL A 17 15.54 26.27 -27.96
N VAL A 18 15.01 25.95 -29.14
CA VAL A 18 13.79 25.14 -29.26
C VAL A 18 13.97 23.74 -28.66
N ILE A 19 15.10 23.08 -28.90
CA ILE A 19 15.42 21.77 -28.31
C ILE A 19 15.46 21.86 -26.78
N VAL A 20 16.11 22.89 -26.23
CA VAL A 20 16.17 23.11 -24.78
C VAL A 20 14.78 23.34 -24.18
N LEU A 21 13.92 24.12 -24.84
CA LEU A 21 12.55 24.35 -24.38
C LEU A 21 11.71 23.07 -24.39
N ILE A 22 11.85 22.23 -25.43
CA ILE A 22 11.17 20.93 -25.50
C ILE A 22 11.65 20.01 -24.36
N PHE A 23 12.95 19.97 -24.11
CA PHE A 23 13.52 19.19 -23.03
C PHE A 23 13.02 19.66 -21.66
N LEU A 24 13.00 20.98 -21.42
CA LEU A 24 12.51 21.54 -20.17
C LEU A 24 11.02 21.23 -19.94
N ALA A 25 10.20 21.36 -20.99
CA ALA A 25 8.78 21.01 -20.93
C ALA A 25 8.57 19.51 -20.60
N TYR A 26 9.41 18.63 -21.16
CA TYR A 26 9.38 17.20 -20.83
C TYR A 26 9.72 16.94 -19.36
N VAL A 27 10.79 17.55 -18.83
CA VAL A 27 11.21 17.38 -17.43
C VAL A 27 10.10 17.83 -16.48
N ILE A 28 9.49 19.00 -16.71
CA ILE A 28 8.40 19.52 -15.87
C ILE A 28 7.20 18.57 -15.87
N LYS A 29 6.78 18.10 -17.05
CA LYS A 29 5.65 17.17 -17.18
C LYS A 29 5.92 15.86 -16.42
N THR A 30 7.10 15.29 -16.61
CA THR A 30 7.49 14.01 -15.99
C THR A 30 7.65 14.14 -14.48
N ALA A 31 8.23 15.23 -13.98
CA ALA A 31 8.33 15.49 -12.55
C ALA A 31 6.95 15.60 -11.88
N ASN A 32 6.00 16.28 -12.51
CA ASN A 32 4.62 16.35 -12.02
C ASN A 32 3.93 14.99 -12.04
N ALA A 33 4.16 14.17 -13.06
CA ALA A 33 3.62 12.82 -13.16
C ALA A 33 4.19 11.90 -12.06
N LEU A 34 5.50 11.95 -11.80
CA LEU A 34 6.16 11.23 -10.70
C LEU A 34 5.55 11.63 -9.35
N LYS A 35 5.41 12.94 -9.10
CA LYS A 35 4.82 13.41 -7.83
C LYS A 35 3.36 13.01 -7.67
N ALA A 36 2.58 13.04 -8.76
CA ALA A 36 1.20 12.59 -8.74
C ALA A 36 1.11 11.08 -8.44
N ALA A 37 1.97 10.26 -9.04
CA ALA A 37 2.04 8.83 -8.77
C ALA A 37 2.49 8.52 -7.33
N GLU A 38 3.47 9.25 -6.80
CA GLU A 38 3.91 9.13 -5.40
C GLU A 38 2.76 9.46 -4.42
N ASN A 39 2.04 10.55 -4.67
CA ASN A 39 0.88 10.92 -3.87
C ASN A 39 -0.23 9.87 -3.96
N LYS A 40 -0.42 9.25 -5.12
CA LYS A 40 -1.39 8.17 -5.28
C LYS A 40 -1.00 6.93 -4.48
N VAL A 41 0.28 6.57 -4.43
CA VAL A 41 0.77 5.49 -3.57
C VAL A 41 0.50 5.80 -2.09
N ARG A 42 0.74 7.05 -1.64
CA ARG A 42 0.46 7.47 -0.26
C ARG A 42 -1.04 7.42 0.10
N GLU A 43 -1.91 7.78 -0.85
CA GLU A 43 -3.36 7.66 -0.70
C GLU A 43 -3.75 6.18 -0.52
N LEU A 44 -3.28 5.30 -1.41
CA LEU A 44 -3.56 3.87 -1.35
C LEU A 44 -3.00 3.21 -0.07
N ASP A 45 -1.85 3.69 0.43
CA ASP A 45 -1.31 3.23 1.71
C ASP A 45 -2.21 3.60 2.88
N SER A 46 -2.80 4.79 2.82
CA SER A 46 -3.75 5.27 3.84
C SER A 46 -5.06 4.48 3.78
N ASP A 47 -5.49 4.05 2.60
CA ASP A 47 -6.67 3.16 2.45
C ASP A 47 -6.44 1.81 3.14
N VAL A 48 -5.22 1.26 3.07
CA VAL A 48 -4.85 0.05 3.82
C VAL A 48 -4.92 0.32 5.33
N ASP A 49 -4.41 1.45 5.81
CA ASP A 49 -4.47 1.81 7.24
C ASP A 49 -5.91 1.90 7.75
N ILE A 50 -6.81 2.48 6.96
CA ILE A 50 -8.23 2.59 7.29
C ILE A 50 -8.86 1.18 7.36
N ALA A 51 -8.54 0.30 6.41
CA ALA A 51 -9.05 -1.07 6.38
C ALA A 51 -8.57 -1.88 7.60
N LEU A 52 -7.29 -1.75 7.96
CA LEU A 52 -6.72 -2.37 9.18
C LEU A 52 -7.38 -1.85 10.45
N ALA A 53 -7.56 -0.54 10.57
CA ALA A 53 -8.22 0.08 11.72
C ALA A 53 -9.66 -0.40 11.87
N LYS A 54 -10.40 -0.54 10.76
CA LYS A 54 -11.76 -1.06 10.76
C LYS A 54 -11.81 -2.53 11.20
N ARG A 55 -10.90 -3.38 10.71
CA ARG A 55 -10.83 -4.78 11.14
C ARG A 55 -10.51 -4.89 12.63
N TYR A 56 -9.57 -4.09 13.13
CA TYR A 56 -9.23 -4.03 14.55
C TYR A 56 -10.44 -3.66 15.42
N ASP A 57 -11.19 -2.63 15.03
CA ASP A 57 -12.41 -2.21 15.74
C ASP A 57 -13.47 -3.33 15.76
N LEU A 58 -13.67 -4.04 14.65
CA LEU A 58 -14.58 -5.19 14.62
C LEU A 58 -14.10 -6.34 15.51
N LEU A 59 -12.81 -6.66 15.47
CA LEU A 59 -12.18 -7.68 16.32
C LEU A 59 -12.33 -7.38 17.81
N THR A 60 -12.09 -6.14 18.22
CA THR A 60 -12.25 -5.72 19.62
C THR A 60 -13.71 -5.78 20.08
N LYS A 61 -14.67 -5.51 19.19
CA LYS A 61 -16.10 -5.71 19.48
C LYS A 61 -16.46 -7.19 19.62
N GLN A 62 -15.92 -8.06 18.78
CA GLN A 62 -16.09 -9.51 18.93
C GLN A 62 -15.50 -10.00 20.25
N TYR A 63 -14.26 -9.58 20.56
CA TYR A 63 -13.59 -9.89 21.80
C TYR A 63 -14.43 -9.52 23.03
N ALA A 64 -15.03 -8.34 23.05
CA ALA A 64 -15.85 -7.90 24.18
C ALA A 64 -17.04 -8.83 24.49
N ILE A 65 -17.56 -9.55 23.48
CA ILE A 65 -18.65 -10.53 23.63
C ILE A 65 -18.11 -11.86 24.19
N VAL A 66 -16.96 -12.31 23.67
CA VAL A 66 -16.43 -13.64 24.00
C VAL A 66 -15.45 -13.65 25.17
N LYS A 67 -14.99 -12.48 25.65
CA LYS A 67 -13.88 -12.34 26.62
C LYS A 67 -14.02 -13.19 27.88
N SER A 68 -15.24 -13.41 28.39
CA SER A 68 -15.47 -14.22 29.59
C SER A 68 -15.19 -15.71 29.39
N TYR A 69 -15.13 -16.14 28.13
CA TYR A 69 -14.88 -17.51 27.69
C TYR A 69 -13.47 -17.69 27.10
N MET A 70 -12.68 -16.61 26.98
CA MET A 70 -11.32 -16.65 26.45
C MET A 70 -10.28 -16.83 27.55
N SER A 71 -9.12 -17.39 27.19
CA SER A 71 -7.96 -17.49 28.08
C SER A 71 -7.18 -16.16 28.12
N TYR A 72 -6.37 -15.97 29.17
CA TYR A 72 -5.46 -14.82 29.29
C TYR A 72 -4.46 -14.71 28.14
N GLU A 73 -4.09 -15.83 27.50
CA GLU A 73 -3.17 -15.84 26.36
C GLU A 73 -3.82 -15.18 25.12
N SER A 74 -5.11 -15.42 24.90
CA SER A 74 -5.88 -14.81 23.82
C SER A 74 -6.09 -13.31 24.01
N GLU A 75 -6.30 -12.88 25.25
CA GLU A 75 -6.35 -11.45 25.60
C GLU A 75 -5.01 -10.75 25.28
N ASN A 76 -3.90 -11.37 25.65
CA ASN A 76 -2.57 -10.82 25.35
C ASN A 76 -2.33 -10.69 23.84
N LEU A 77 -2.80 -11.64 23.03
CA LEU A 77 -2.69 -11.56 21.58
C LEU A 77 -3.39 -10.33 21.02
N ILE A 78 -4.64 -10.10 21.41
CA ILE A 78 -5.43 -8.94 20.93
C ILE A 78 -4.80 -7.62 21.39
N THR A 79 -4.34 -7.58 22.63
CA THR A 79 -3.69 -6.39 23.22
C THR A 79 -2.31 -6.11 22.60
N SER A 80 -1.67 -7.13 22.03
CA SER A 80 -0.39 -6.97 21.33
C SER A 80 -0.51 -6.26 19.98
N ILE A 81 -1.72 -6.22 19.39
CA ILE A 81 -1.97 -5.58 18.10
C ILE A 81 -1.84 -4.07 18.26
N LYS A 82 -0.82 -3.49 17.63
CA LYS A 82 -0.53 -2.05 17.67
C LYS A 82 -0.53 -1.46 16.28
N LEU A 83 -1.57 -0.70 15.97
CA LEU A 83 -1.63 0.14 14.78
C LEU A 83 -0.88 1.45 15.03
N ARG A 84 0.15 1.72 14.23
CA ARG A 84 0.98 2.93 14.30
C ARG A 84 0.92 3.68 12.98
N LYS A 85 1.07 5.00 13.01
CA LYS A 85 1.20 5.79 11.77
C LYS A 85 2.55 5.51 11.13
N GLY A 86 2.60 5.43 9.80
CA GLY A 86 3.83 5.27 9.03
C GLY A 86 4.46 3.88 9.16
N MET A 87 3.66 2.85 9.47
CA MET A 87 4.11 1.46 9.40
C MET A 87 4.52 1.12 7.97
N THR A 88 5.58 0.32 7.84
CA THR A 88 5.97 -0.26 6.55
C THR A 88 4.96 -1.30 6.08
N PRO A 89 4.90 -1.62 4.77
CA PRO A 89 4.06 -2.71 4.26
C PRO A 89 4.31 -4.06 4.98
N ASP A 90 5.55 -4.33 5.38
CA ASP A 90 5.93 -5.54 6.12
C ASP A 90 5.36 -5.53 7.55
N GLU A 91 5.50 -4.42 8.28
CA GLU A 91 4.91 -4.25 9.61
C GLU A 91 3.38 -4.41 9.58
N LYS A 92 2.72 -3.81 8.57
CA LYS A 92 1.26 -3.94 8.36
C LYS A 92 0.87 -5.40 8.10
N THR A 93 1.66 -6.14 7.33
CA THR A 93 1.45 -7.59 7.10
C THR A 93 1.59 -8.39 8.39
N GLY A 94 2.54 -8.03 9.26
CA GLY A 94 2.66 -8.59 10.61
C GLY A 94 1.43 -8.35 11.46
N VAL A 95 0.89 -7.13 11.44
CA VAL A 95 -0.37 -6.79 12.14
C VAL A 95 -1.56 -7.59 11.61
N GLU A 96 -1.71 -7.73 10.29
CA GLU A 96 -2.75 -8.58 9.69
C GLU A 96 -2.67 -10.03 10.18
N THR A 97 -1.45 -10.57 10.30
CA THR A 97 -1.23 -11.93 10.79
C THR A 97 -1.71 -12.08 12.24
N LEU A 98 -1.40 -11.10 13.11
CA LEU A 98 -1.89 -11.10 14.48
C LEU A 98 -3.42 -10.99 14.55
N MET A 99 -4.02 -10.15 13.71
CA MET A 99 -5.48 -10.02 13.60
C MET A 99 -6.14 -11.32 13.16
N LYS A 100 -5.54 -12.04 12.20
CA LYS A 100 -6.02 -13.34 11.75
C LYS A 100 -5.97 -14.38 12.88
N ASN A 101 -4.83 -14.49 13.56
CA ASN A 101 -4.70 -15.41 14.70
C ASN A 101 -5.72 -15.10 15.80
N ALA A 102 -6.00 -13.82 16.06
CA ALA A 102 -7.04 -13.41 17.00
C ALA A 102 -8.45 -13.79 16.53
N SER A 103 -8.77 -13.60 15.24
CA SER A 103 -10.03 -14.08 14.64
C SER A 103 -10.19 -15.59 14.83
N ASP A 104 -9.14 -16.37 14.57
CA ASP A 104 -9.18 -17.83 14.68
C ASP A 104 -9.47 -18.28 16.12
N GLN A 105 -8.84 -17.64 17.11
CA GLN A 105 -9.10 -17.92 18.52
C GLN A 105 -10.53 -17.56 18.93
N ILE A 106 -11.06 -16.41 18.48
CA ILE A 106 -12.44 -16.01 18.74
C ILE A 106 -13.41 -17.02 18.12
N ASN A 107 -13.16 -17.46 16.88
CA ASN A 107 -14.02 -18.42 16.19
C ASN A 107 -14.04 -19.77 16.93
N ALA A 108 -12.89 -20.26 17.39
CA ALA A 108 -12.82 -21.49 18.18
C ALA A 108 -13.65 -21.41 19.48
N VAL A 109 -13.67 -20.24 20.12
CA VAL A 109 -14.51 -20.01 21.31
C VAL A 109 -15.99 -19.98 20.95
N VAL A 110 -16.37 -19.31 19.87
CA VAL A 110 -17.77 -19.30 19.39
C VAL A 110 -18.26 -20.72 19.04
N GLU A 111 -17.40 -21.54 18.42
CA GLU A 111 -17.71 -22.93 18.10
C GLU A 111 -17.86 -23.81 19.36
N ALA A 112 -17.06 -23.56 20.39
CA ALA A 112 -17.13 -24.30 21.65
C ALA A 112 -18.36 -23.94 22.51
N TYR A 113 -18.93 -22.75 22.32
CA TYR A 113 -20.03 -22.20 23.13
C TYR A 113 -21.20 -21.72 22.23
N PRO A 114 -22.07 -22.63 21.74
CA PRO A 114 -23.15 -22.31 20.81
C PRO A 114 -24.16 -21.26 21.32
N GLU A 115 -24.25 -21.09 22.64
CA GLU A 115 -25.07 -20.06 23.28
C GLU A 115 -24.62 -18.63 22.92
N LEU A 116 -23.35 -18.42 22.56
CA LEU A 116 -22.84 -17.13 22.08
C LEU A 116 -23.47 -16.77 20.73
N THR A 117 -23.73 -17.78 19.89
CA THR A 117 -24.34 -17.64 18.56
C THR A 117 -25.84 -17.35 18.63
N ALA A 118 -26.49 -17.61 19.77
CA ALA A 118 -27.92 -17.33 19.95
C ALA A 118 -28.22 -15.81 19.92
N GLY A 119 -27.23 -14.96 20.20
CA GLY A 119 -27.31 -13.52 19.98
C GLY A 119 -26.91 -13.17 18.54
N LYS A 120 -27.86 -12.72 17.70
CA LYS A 120 -27.64 -12.24 16.32
C LYS A 120 -26.43 -11.31 16.11
N ASN A 121 -25.88 -10.72 17.17
CA ASN A 121 -24.77 -9.77 17.11
C ASN A 121 -23.41 -10.42 16.80
N ILE A 122 -23.14 -11.66 17.24
CA ILE A 122 -21.80 -12.26 17.03
C ILE A 122 -21.59 -12.70 15.58
N GLU A 123 -22.62 -13.31 14.96
CA GLU A 123 -22.59 -13.75 13.57
C GLU A 123 -22.42 -12.56 12.62
N VAL A 124 -23.15 -11.46 12.88
CA VAL A 124 -23.01 -10.20 12.11
C VAL A 124 -21.58 -9.65 12.21
N LEU A 125 -20.95 -9.72 13.39
CA LEU A 125 -19.58 -9.27 13.57
C LEU A 125 -18.56 -10.21 12.89
N GLN A 126 -18.76 -11.53 12.92
CA GLN A 126 -17.94 -12.50 12.19
C GLN A 126 -17.96 -12.22 10.69
N ASN A 127 -19.16 -12.09 10.12
CA ASN A 127 -19.32 -11.73 8.70
C ASN A 127 -18.68 -10.36 8.38
N SER A 128 -18.85 -9.37 9.26
CA SER A 128 -18.22 -8.06 9.08
C SER A 128 -16.69 -8.13 9.13
N CYS A 129 -16.13 -8.98 9.99
CA CYS A 129 -14.69 -9.19 10.10
C CYS A 129 -14.14 -9.87 8.84
N THR A 130 -14.81 -10.89 8.32
CA THR A 130 -14.46 -11.54 7.05
C THR A 130 -14.50 -10.55 5.89
N ASN A 131 -15.56 -9.74 5.79
CA ASN A 131 -15.64 -8.70 4.77
C ASN A 131 -14.50 -7.66 4.91
N ALA A 132 -14.14 -7.28 6.15
CA ALA A 132 -13.02 -6.38 6.38
C ALA A 132 -11.68 -6.99 5.95
N GLU A 133 -11.48 -8.30 6.14
CA GLU A 133 -10.32 -9.03 5.62
C GLU A 133 -10.25 -8.97 4.09
N GLU A 134 -11.36 -9.24 3.40
CA GLU A 134 -11.43 -9.13 1.94
C GLU A 134 -11.13 -7.70 1.45
N HIS A 135 -11.62 -6.69 2.16
CA HIS A 135 -11.32 -5.28 1.87
C HIS A 135 -9.84 -4.96 2.04
N ILE A 136 -9.17 -5.48 3.08
CA ILE A 136 -7.72 -5.35 3.26
C ILE A 136 -6.98 -5.97 2.06
N GLN A 137 -7.36 -7.17 1.65
CA GLN A 137 -6.74 -7.83 0.49
C GLN A 137 -6.94 -7.03 -0.81
N ALA A 138 -8.12 -6.44 -1.00
CA ALA A 138 -8.38 -5.56 -2.13
C ALA A 138 -7.53 -4.28 -2.08
N ALA A 139 -7.44 -3.63 -0.91
CA ALA A 139 -6.62 -2.44 -0.71
C ALA A 139 -5.13 -2.72 -0.99
N ARG A 140 -4.60 -3.86 -0.54
CA ARG A 140 -3.22 -4.30 -0.84
C ARG A 140 -2.97 -4.48 -2.33
N ARG A 141 -3.91 -5.09 -3.06
CA ARG A 141 -3.79 -5.24 -4.53
C ARG A 141 -3.76 -3.87 -5.22
N LEU A 142 -4.60 -2.94 -4.78
CA LEU A 142 -4.62 -1.58 -5.33
C LEU A 142 -3.34 -0.82 -5.00
N TYR A 143 -2.84 -0.90 -3.77
CA TYR A 143 -1.55 -0.34 -3.38
C TYR A 143 -0.43 -0.90 -4.26
N ASN A 144 -0.33 -2.22 -4.40
CA ASN A 144 0.70 -2.84 -5.22
C ASN A 144 0.60 -2.42 -6.69
N ALA A 145 -0.60 -2.26 -7.23
CA ALA A 145 -0.78 -1.72 -8.58
C ALA A 145 -0.31 -0.25 -8.70
N GLY A 146 -0.57 0.57 -7.67
CA GLY A 146 -0.05 1.94 -7.57
C GLY A 146 1.47 1.99 -7.50
N VAL A 147 2.07 1.14 -6.65
CA VAL A 147 3.53 1.00 -6.53
C VAL A 147 4.16 0.55 -7.84
N THR A 148 3.55 -0.40 -8.57
CA THR A 148 4.00 -0.80 -9.90
C THR A 148 4.04 0.39 -10.86
N ASN A 149 2.97 1.20 -10.91
CA ASN A 149 2.93 2.37 -11.78
C ASN A 149 4.04 3.37 -11.42
N TYR A 150 4.18 3.70 -10.14
CA TYR A 150 5.19 4.63 -9.66
C TYR A 150 6.63 4.12 -9.89
N ASN A 151 6.90 2.85 -9.57
CA ASN A 151 8.22 2.24 -9.77
C ASN A 151 8.58 2.11 -11.25
N ASN A 152 7.60 1.89 -12.14
CA ASN A 152 7.80 1.96 -13.59
C ASN A 152 8.23 3.36 -14.03
N LEU A 153 7.60 4.42 -13.52
CA LEU A 153 8.03 5.79 -13.82
C LEU A 153 9.45 6.06 -13.32
N CYS A 154 9.84 5.49 -12.18
CA CYS A 154 11.19 5.64 -11.63
C CYS A 154 12.27 4.85 -12.40
N SER A 155 11.92 3.74 -13.06
CA SER A 155 12.90 2.84 -13.71
C SER A 155 12.96 2.95 -15.23
N GLN A 156 11.87 3.34 -15.89
CA GLN A 156 11.80 3.33 -17.35
C GLN A 156 12.45 4.57 -17.96
N PHE A 157 13.22 4.37 -19.04
CA PHE A 157 13.70 5.48 -19.85
C PHE A 157 12.56 6.05 -20.70
N PRO A 158 12.37 7.39 -20.76
CA PRO A 158 13.28 8.43 -20.28
C PRO A 158 12.97 8.98 -18.88
N SER A 159 11.91 8.52 -18.21
CA SER A 159 11.47 9.09 -16.93
C SER A 159 12.41 8.81 -15.77
N SER A 160 13.19 7.72 -15.82
CA SER A 160 14.21 7.38 -14.81
C SER A 160 15.25 8.47 -14.62
N VAL A 161 15.70 9.11 -15.70
CA VAL A 161 16.64 10.24 -15.62
C VAL A 161 16.03 11.41 -14.85
N VAL A 162 14.75 11.69 -15.07
CA VAL A 162 14.03 12.74 -14.32
C VAL A 162 13.84 12.33 -12.87
N ALA A 163 13.52 11.06 -12.61
CA ALA A 163 13.37 10.52 -11.26
C ALA A 163 14.67 10.66 -10.45
N ASP A 164 15.81 10.30 -11.03
CA ASP A 164 17.13 10.42 -10.40
C ASP A 164 17.47 11.89 -10.08
N ILE A 165 17.26 12.80 -11.03
CA ILE A 165 17.52 14.24 -10.85
C ILE A 165 16.62 14.85 -9.76
N THR A 166 15.38 14.36 -9.64
CA THR A 166 14.39 14.87 -8.68
C THR A 166 14.37 14.10 -7.36
N GLY A 167 15.22 13.09 -7.19
CA GLY A 167 15.35 12.30 -5.96
C GLY A 167 14.19 11.34 -5.67
N HIS A 168 13.43 10.92 -6.68
CA HIS A 168 12.37 9.93 -6.51
C HIS A 168 12.98 8.52 -6.45
N ASN A 169 12.71 7.81 -5.36
CA ASN A 169 13.16 6.43 -5.15
C ASN A 169 11.98 5.47 -5.26
N MET A 170 12.25 4.20 -5.61
CA MET A 170 11.25 3.14 -5.64
C MET A 170 10.62 2.92 -4.26
N VAL A 171 9.36 2.49 -4.26
CA VAL A 171 8.59 2.12 -3.07
C VAL A 171 8.44 0.60 -2.99
N GLU A 172 8.43 0.07 -1.77
CA GLU A 172 8.25 -1.36 -1.51
C GLU A 172 6.81 -1.83 -1.75
N TYR A 173 6.64 -3.10 -2.15
CA TYR A 173 5.33 -3.74 -2.28
C TYR A 173 4.88 -4.36 -0.95
N PHE A 174 3.57 -4.53 -0.77
CA PHE A 174 3.08 -5.55 0.16
C PHE A 174 3.44 -6.93 -0.39
N LYS A 175 4.25 -7.67 0.37
CA LYS A 175 4.57 -9.07 0.07
C LYS A 175 3.30 -9.90 0.04
N THR A 176 3.16 -10.77 -0.94
CA THR A 176 2.06 -11.74 -0.99
C THR A 176 2.42 -12.98 -0.18
N ASP A 177 1.44 -13.77 0.29
CA ASP A 177 1.76 -15.09 0.88
C ASP A 177 2.49 -16.01 -0.11
N SER A 178 2.30 -15.80 -1.42
CA SER A 178 3.08 -16.46 -2.48
C SER A 178 4.56 -16.07 -2.52
N ASP A 179 4.96 -14.90 -1.99
CA ASP A 179 6.37 -14.50 -1.92
C ASP A 179 7.15 -15.28 -0.85
N LYS A 180 6.48 -15.99 0.08
CA LYS A 180 7.13 -17.01 0.91
C LYS A 180 7.61 -18.24 0.11
N ARG A 181 7.20 -18.38 -1.17
CA ARG A 181 7.73 -19.38 -2.10
C ARG A 181 8.89 -18.86 -2.95
N SER A 182 9.52 -17.73 -2.60
CA SER A 182 10.70 -17.23 -3.34
C SER A 182 12.06 -17.74 -2.83
N ASP A 183 12.06 -18.76 -1.95
CA ASP A 183 13.19 -19.69 -1.82
C ASP A 183 13.27 -20.70 -2.98
N VAL A 184 12.55 -20.47 -4.10
CA VAL A 184 12.89 -21.13 -5.36
C VAL A 184 13.88 -20.26 -6.11
N ILE A 185 15.15 -20.50 -5.83
CA ILE A 185 16.30 -20.09 -6.63
C ILE A 185 16.08 -20.64 -8.05
N PHE A 186 15.99 -19.76 -9.05
CA PHE A 186 16.20 -20.12 -10.45
C PHE A 186 17.67 -19.92 -10.82
#